data_AF-A0A1W9MAX1-F1
#
_entry.id   AF-A0A1W9MAX1-F1
#
_cell.length_a   1.000
_cell.length_b   1.000
_cell.length_c   1.000
_cell.angle_alpha   90.00
_cell.angle_beta   90.00
_cell.angle_gamma   90.00
#
_symmetry.space_group_name_H-M   'P 1'
#
loop_
_entity.id
_entity.type
_entity.pdbx_description
1 polymer ?
#
loop_
_entity_poly.entity_id
_entity_poly.type
_entity_poly.pdbx_seq_one_letter_code
_entity_poly.pdbx_strand_id
1 'polypeptide(L)' 'MPVEEWIAKSEKLPFIKFIPVDNKIAVASVNLPQPIHNDPADRIIIATAINLNAKLITKDEKILEYPHVKAIW' A
#
# COMPACT_ATOMS: atom_id res chain seq x y z
N MET A 1 -13.70 19.06 -4.35
CA MET A 1 -12.94 18.72 -5.57
C MET A 1 -13.27 17.27 -5.92
N PRO A 2 -13.66 16.96 -7.16
CA PRO A 2 -13.84 15.58 -7.64
C PRO A 2 -12.56 14.75 -7.50
N VAL A 3 -12.69 13.43 -7.35
CA VAL A 3 -11.54 12.54 -7.08
C VAL A 3 -10.58 12.50 -8.27
N GLU A 4 -11.10 12.56 -9.49
CA GLU A 4 -10.32 12.56 -10.72
C GLU A 4 -9.45 13.82 -10.82
N GLU A 5 -9.99 14.96 -10.41
CA GLU A 5 -9.23 16.22 -10.37
C GLU A 5 -8.12 16.17 -9.30
N TRP A 6 -8.39 15.56 -8.15
CA TRP A 6 -7.40 15.37 -7.10
C TRP A 6 -6.25 14.44 -7.54
N ILE A 7 -6.58 13.33 -8.20
CA ILE A 7 -5.58 12.40 -8.75
C ILE A 7 -4.73 13.11 -9.80
N ALA A 8 -5.35 13.78 -10.78
CA ALA A 8 -4.64 14.49 -11.84
C ALA A 8 -3.72 15.61 -11.32
N LYS A 9 -4.07 16.25 -10.19
CA LYS A 9 -3.17 17.20 -9.52
C LYS A 9 -2.00 16.50 -8.81
N SER A 10 -2.25 15.35 -8.18
CA SER A 10 -1.25 14.57 -7.47
C SER A 10 -0.21 13.96 -8.43
N GLU A 11 -0.64 13.51 -9.61
CA GLU A 11 0.23 12.98 -10.68
C GLU A 11 1.25 14.02 -11.20
N LYS A 12 0.95 15.32 -11.07
CA LYS A 12 1.85 16.40 -11.50
C LYS A 12 2.97 16.69 -10.50
N LEU A 13 2.90 16.13 -9.28
CA LEU A 13 3.91 16.39 -8.26
C LEU A 13 5.16 15.53 -8.52
N PRO A 14 6.36 16.14 -8.70
CA PRO A 14 7.56 15.40 -9.13
C PRO A 14 8.10 14.41 -8.09
N PHE A 15 7.63 14.52 -6.85
CA PHE A 15 8.02 13.66 -5.72
C PHE A 15 6.98 12.57 -5.41
N ILE A 16 5.87 12.50 -6.16
CA ILE A 16 4.89 11.43 -6.05
C ILE A 16 5.05 10.49 -7.24
N LYS A 17 5.10 9.19 -6.96
CA LYS A 17 5.12 8.14 -7.99
C LYS A 17 3.96 7.19 -7.77
N PHE A 18 3.14 7.04 -8.81
CA PHE A 18 2.06 6.05 -8.83
C PHE A 18 2.64 4.69 -9.19
N ILE A 19 2.30 3.69 -8.39
CA ILE A 19 2.79 2.32 -8.57
C ILE A 19 1.62 1.47 -9.08
N PRO A 20 1.73 0.88 -10.28
CA PRO A 20 0.70 -0.02 -10.78
C PRO A 20 0.70 -1.32 -9.96
N VAL A 21 -0.48 -1.90 -9.76
CA VAL A 21 -0.62 -3.25 -9.20
C VAL A 21 -0.30 -4.24 -10.32
N ASP A 22 0.95 -4.71 -10.35
CA ASP A 22 1.38 -5.75 -11.28
C ASP A 22 1.06 -7.16 -10.75
N ASN A 23 1.32 -8.19 -11.56
CA ASN A 23 1.08 -9.57 -11.18
C ASN A 23 1.85 -9.99 -9.92
N LYS A 24 3.05 -9.43 -9.69
CA LYS A 24 3.87 -9.76 -8.53
C LYS A 24 3.22 -9.22 -7.25
N ILE A 25 2.76 -7.96 -7.28
CA ILE A 25 2.02 -7.34 -6.17
C ILE A 25 0.70 -8.06 -5.94
N ALA A 26 -0.05 -8.38 -7.00
CA ALA A 26 -1.33 -9.07 -6.90
C ALA A 26 -1.20 -10.48 -6.28
N VAL A 27 -0.19 -11.26 -6.66
CA VAL A 27 0.08 -12.58 -6.06
C VAL A 27 0.58 -12.43 -4.62
N ALA A 28 1.43 -11.44 -4.34
CA ALA A 28 1.92 -11.21 -2.98
C ALA A 28 0.81 -10.80 -2.02
N SER A 29 -0.17 -9.98 -2.46
CA SER A 29 -1.26 -9.52 -1.60
C SER A 29 -2.11 -10.68 -1.08
N VAL A 30 -2.35 -11.71 -1.91
CA VAL A 30 -3.12 -12.90 -1.50
C VAL A 30 -2.33 -13.89 -0.64
N ASN A 31 -1.01 -13.79 -0.60
CA ASN A 31 -0.10 -14.70 0.12
C ASN A 31 0.58 -14.07 1.35
N LEU A 32 0.09 -12.93 1.83
CA LEU A 32 0.61 -12.29 3.04
C LEU A 32 0.53 -13.23 4.26
N PRO A 33 1.60 -13.33 5.07
CA PRO A 33 1.59 -14.11 6.32
C PRO A 33 0.43 -13.74 7.24
N GLN A 34 -0.17 -14.74 7.88
CA GLN A 34 -1.28 -14.54 8.82
C GLN A 34 -0.76 -14.34 10.26
N PRO A 35 -1.51 -13.63 11.14
CA PRO A 35 -2.81 -13.01 10.88
C PRO A 35 -2.67 -11.64 10.20
N ILE A 36 -3.52 -11.36 9.20
CA ILE A 36 -3.65 -10.03 8.59
C ILE A 36 -5.13 -9.70 8.34
N HIS A 37 -5.42 -8.42 8.18
CA HIS A 37 -6.73 -7.93 7.78
C HIS A 37 -7.21 -8.57 6.46
N ASN A 38 -8.51 -8.86 6.37
CA ASN A 38 -9.11 -9.49 5.18
C ASN A 38 -9.41 -8.50 4.06
N ASP A 39 -9.20 -7.19 4.26
CA ASP A 39 -9.50 -6.18 3.25
C ASP A 39 -8.54 -6.28 2.04
N PRO A 40 -9.05 -6.42 0.80
CA PRO A 40 -8.21 -6.56 -0.38
C PRO A 40 -7.30 -5.36 -0.65
N ALA A 41 -7.75 -4.13 -0.36
CA ALA A 41 -6.97 -2.93 -0.65
C ALA A 41 -5.79 -2.81 0.33
N ASP A 42 -6.01 -3.03 1.63
CA ASP A 42 -4.94 -3.06 2.64
C ASP A 42 -3.84 -4.06 2.25
N ARG A 43 -4.25 -5.24 1.80
CA ARG A 43 -3.31 -6.29 1.39
C ARG A 43 -2.50 -5.90 0.15
N ILE A 44 -3.12 -5.23 -0.82
CA ILE A 44 -2.41 -4.68 -1.98
C ILE A 44 -1.40 -3.61 -1.56
N ILE A 45 -1.79 -2.71 -0.65
CA ILE A 45 -0.92 -1.64 -0.12
C ILE A 45 0.28 -2.25 0.62
N ILE A 46 0.06 -3.22 1.50
CA ILE A 46 1.10 -3.92 2.25
C ILE A 46 2.05 -4.66 1.30
N ALA A 47 1.51 -5.44 0.35
CA ALA A 47 2.32 -6.17 -0.62
C ALA A 47 3.15 -5.22 -1.49
N THR A 48 2.60 -4.07 -1.87
CA THR A 48 3.32 -3.03 -2.61
C THR A 48 4.49 -2.49 -1.79
N ALA A 49 4.26 -2.15 -0.52
CA ALA A 49 5.30 -1.63 0.38
C ALA A 49 6.44 -2.65 0.60
N ILE A 50 6.09 -3.92 0.83
CA ILE A 50 7.06 -5.02 0.98
C ILE A 50 7.88 -5.19 -0.30
N ASN A 51 7.23 -5.23 -1.47
CA ASN A 51 7.89 -5.45 -2.76
C ASN A 51 8.84 -4.31 -3.15
N LEU A 52 8.53 -3.08 -2.74
CA LEU A 52 9.38 -1.90 -2.95
C LEU A 52 10.41 -1.68 -1.83
N ASN A 53 10.40 -2.50 -0.78
CA ASN A 53 11.16 -2.27 0.46
C ASN A 53 10.94 -0.84 1.02
N ALA A 54 9.70 -0.36 0.91
CA ALA A 54 9.29 0.96 1.36
C ALA A 54 8.71 0.91 2.78
N LYS A 55 8.71 2.05 3.47
CA LYS A 55 7.95 2.23 4.72
C LYS A 55 6.50 2.59 4.38
N LEU A 56 5.54 1.91 4.98
CA LEU A 56 4.12 2.20 4.84
C LEU A 56 3.70 3.25 5.88
N ILE A 57 3.14 4.37 5.43
CA ILE A 57 2.60 5.40 6.31
C ILE A 57 1.09 5.14 6.48
N THR A 58 0.62 4.89 7.71
CA THR A 58 -0.80 4.59 7.97
C THR A 58 -1.20 4.85 9.42
N LYS A 59 -2.44 5.32 9.64
CA LYS A 59 -3.05 5.41 10.99
C LYS A 59 -3.59 4.06 11.48
N ASP A 60 -3.65 3.07 10.60
CA ASP A 60 -4.27 1.79 10.93
C ASP A 60 -3.38 1.00 11.90
N GLU A 61 -3.84 0.89 13.14
CA GLU A 61 -3.16 0.20 14.23
C GLU A 61 -2.88 -1.26 13.89
N LYS A 62 -3.78 -1.95 13.17
CA LYS A 62 -3.58 -3.36 12.79
C LYS A 62 -2.43 -3.51 11.80
N ILE A 63 -2.25 -2.55 10.89
CA ILE A 63 -1.14 -2.54 9.95
C ILE A 63 0.16 -2.14 10.66
N LEU A 64 0.10 -1.21 11.61
CA LEU A 64 1.25 -0.82 12.44
C LEU A 64 1.77 -1.99 13.30
N GLU A 65 0.86 -2.81 13.81
CA GLU A 65 1.19 -4.01 14.61
C GLU A 65 1.60 -5.21 13.74
N TYR A 66 1.43 -5.13 12.41
CA TYR A 66 1.72 -6.24 11.51
C TYR A 66 3.23 -6.40 11.28
N PRO A 67 3.87 -7.49 11.77
CA PRO A 67 5.34 -7.57 11.85
C PRO A 67 6.03 -7.78 10.50
N HIS A 68 5.27 -8.08 9.44
CA HIS A 68 5.81 -8.39 8.12
C HIS A 68 5.91 -7.17 7.20
N VAL A 69 5.53 -5.97 7.67
CA VAL A 69 5.71 -4.71 6.94
C VAL A 69 6.30 -3.65 7.87
N LYS A 70 7.18 -2.79 7.33
CA LYS A 70 7.70 -1.65 8.07
C LYS A 70 6.68 -0.51 7.98
N ALA A 71 5.83 -0.36 8.98
CA ALA A 71 4.84 0.70 9.04
C ALA A 71 5.22 1.79 10.07
N ILE A 72 4.82 3.03 9.80
CA ILE A 72 4.98 4.20 10.69
C ILE A 72 3.73 5.10 10.58
N TRP A 73 3.49 5.93 11.60
CA TRP A 73 2.48 6.99 11.57
C TRP A 73 3.11 8.37 11.75
#